data_AF-A0A815HEE8-F1
#
_entry.id   AF-A0A815HEE8-F1
#
_cell.length_a   1.000
_cell.length_b   1.000
_cell.length_c   1.000
_cell.angle_alpha   90.00
_cell.angle_beta   90.00
_cell.angle_gamma   90.00
#
_symmetry.space_group_name_H-M   'P 1'
#
loop_
_entity.id
_entity.type
_entity.pdbx_description
1 polymer ?
#
loop_
_entity_poly.entity_id
_entity_poly.type
_entity_poly.pdbx_seq_one_letter_code
_entity_poly.pdbx_strand_id
1 'polypeptide(L)'
;MVRDDIGNSLQIILTDINRFQDNLFLTWNRSEDQLHFLFGKPIIVDQHSRSSQIKLFIGTSFHFLDMEISHDQGHLHTRIYHDPVVDQYQLLNQFQAERSSCLPSRLLQSMLMYAVRCCSNEQNFDYERLYLKLVYLLYGFSENFFNNCIEQFYKQFYACEVNYLVDRVPYETLRRRVKKRY
;
A
#
# COMPACT_ATOMS: atom_id res chain seq x y z
N MET A 1 -38.87 -7.45 -5.41
CA MET A 1 -38.23 -6.27 -6.04
C MET A 1 -36.74 -6.40 -5.82
N VAL A 2 -36.00 -6.67 -6.90
CA VAL A 2 -34.58 -7.04 -6.86
C VAL A 2 -33.74 -5.84 -7.26
N ARG A 3 -32.85 -5.43 -6.35
CA ARG A 3 -31.47 -4.92 -6.54
C ARG A 3 -31.20 -3.97 -7.70
N ASP A 4 -31.07 -2.67 -7.40
CA ASP A 4 -30.36 -1.72 -8.28
C ASP A 4 -29.23 -0.92 -7.58
N ASP A 5 -29.10 -0.94 -6.26
CA ASP A 5 -28.06 -0.14 -5.56
C ASP A 5 -26.71 -0.87 -5.33
N ILE A 6 -26.54 -2.09 -5.86
CA ILE A 6 -25.28 -2.85 -5.72
C ILE A 6 -24.18 -2.31 -6.67
N GLY A 7 -24.55 -1.46 -7.65
CA GLY A 7 -23.61 -0.95 -8.66
C GLY A 7 -22.37 -0.22 -8.12
N ASN A 8 -22.43 0.29 -6.89
CA ASN A 8 -21.35 1.08 -6.28
C ASN A 8 -20.79 0.51 -4.96
N SER A 9 -21.24 -0.66 -4.51
CA SER A 9 -20.87 -1.18 -3.18
C SER A 9 -19.86 -2.33 -3.29
N LEU A 10 -18.65 -2.15 -2.76
CA LEU A 10 -17.70 -3.26 -2.59
C LEU A 10 -18.12 -4.10 -1.38
N GLN A 11 -18.24 -5.41 -1.58
CA GLN A 11 -18.22 -6.36 -0.46
C GLN A 11 -16.77 -6.80 -0.25
N ILE A 12 -16.21 -6.42 0.88
CA ILE A 12 -14.84 -6.70 1.27
C ILE A 12 -14.86 -7.78 2.34
N ILE A 13 -14.05 -8.81 2.13
CA ILE A 13 -13.86 -9.91 3.07
C ILE A 13 -12.45 -9.81 3.63
N LEU A 14 -12.36 -9.74 4.95
CA LEU A 14 -11.12 -10.00 5.66
C LEU A 14 -11.17 -11.39 6.26
N THR A 15 -10.16 -12.20 5.98
CA THR A 15 -9.98 -13.49 6.63
C THR A 15 -8.64 -13.51 7.36
N ASP A 16 -8.68 -13.68 8.68
CA ASP A 16 -7.52 -13.98 9.51
C ASP A 16 -7.27 -15.50 9.44
N ILE A 17 -6.26 -15.93 8.69
CA ILE A 17 -5.88 -17.35 8.54
C ILE A 17 -4.62 -17.58 9.38
N ASN A 18 -4.80 -18.00 10.62
CA ASN A 18 -3.69 -18.13 11.55
C ASN A 18 -2.91 -19.46 11.38
N ARG A 19 -1.70 -19.34 10.83
CA ARG A 19 -0.49 -20.04 11.33
C ARG A 19 0.80 -19.26 11.06
N PHE A 20 0.74 -18.22 10.22
CA PHE A 20 1.68 -17.12 10.09
C PHE A 20 0.84 -15.84 9.91
N GLN A 21 1.37 -14.66 10.21
CA GLN A 21 0.66 -13.36 10.29
C GLN A 21 0.11 -12.83 8.94
N ASP A 22 -0.57 -13.67 8.17
CA ASP A 22 -1.05 -13.35 6.83
C ASP A 22 -2.51 -12.89 6.91
N ASN A 23 -2.70 -11.57 7.04
CA ASN A 23 -4.01 -10.97 6.84
C ASN A 23 -4.34 -11.02 5.34
N LEU A 24 -5.43 -11.69 4.96
CA LEU A 24 -5.87 -11.77 3.58
C LEU A 24 -7.04 -10.81 3.32
N PHE A 25 -6.91 -10.03 2.25
CA PHE A 25 -7.97 -9.18 1.72
C PHE A 25 -8.53 -9.80 0.43
N LEU A 26 -9.86 -9.89 0.34
CA LEU A 26 -10.57 -10.35 -0.86
C LEU A 26 -11.71 -9.37 -1.19
N THR A 27 -11.91 -9.11 -2.47
CA THR A 27 -13.12 -8.46 -2.98
C THR A 27 -14.11 -9.49 -3.50
N TRP A 28 -15.37 -9.34 -3.16
CA TRP A 28 -16.44 -10.25 -3.54
C TRP A 28 -17.54 -9.51 -4.30
N ASN A 29 -18.00 -10.10 -5.39
CA ASN A 29 -19.02 -9.53 -6.26
C ASN A 29 -20.30 -10.39 -6.33
N ARG A 30 -20.46 -11.35 -5.42
CA ARG A 30 -21.67 -12.19 -5.34
C ARG A 30 -22.38 -12.00 -3.99
N SER A 31 -23.44 -12.75 -3.72
CA SER A 31 -24.16 -12.61 -2.46
C SER A 31 -23.36 -13.12 -1.27
N GLU A 32 -23.69 -12.60 -0.09
CA GLU A 32 -23.17 -13.06 1.20
C GLU A 32 -23.51 -14.55 1.45
N ASP A 33 -24.70 -15.01 1.04
CA ASP A 33 -25.07 -16.44 1.15
C ASP A 33 -24.09 -17.36 0.40
N GLN A 34 -23.62 -16.92 -0.77
CA GLN A 34 -22.65 -17.69 -1.56
C GLN A 34 -21.26 -17.68 -0.94
N LEU A 35 -20.92 -16.60 -0.25
CA LEU A 35 -19.69 -16.44 0.52
C LEU A 35 -19.71 -17.38 1.74
N HIS A 36 -20.77 -17.36 2.54
CA HIS A 36 -20.96 -18.31 3.65
C HIS A 36 -20.99 -19.75 3.17
N PHE A 37 -21.54 -20.04 1.98
CA PHE A 37 -21.46 -21.38 1.40
C PHE A 37 -20.03 -21.80 1.01
N LEU A 38 -19.21 -20.86 0.51
CA LEU A 38 -17.82 -21.13 0.16
C LEU A 38 -16.94 -21.39 1.39
N PHE A 39 -17.10 -20.56 2.43
CA PHE A 39 -16.28 -20.65 3.65
C PHE A 39 -16.89 -21.55 4.74
N GLY A 40 -18.19 -21.84 4.67
CA GLY A 40 -18.92 -22.71 5.59
C GLY A 40 -18.92 -24.19 5.20
N LYS A 41 -18.35 -24.54 4.03
CA LYS A 41 -17.93 -25.92 3.79
C LYS A 41 -16.76 -26.21 4.73
N PRO A 42 -16.70 -27.39 5.36
CA PRO A 42 -15.50 -27.82 6.05
C PRO A 42 -14.41 -27.98 5.00
N ILE A 43 -13.66 -26.90 4.76
CA ILE A 43 -12.30 -27.02 4.27
C ILE A 43 -11.66 -27.97 5.28
N ILE A 44 -10.98 -29.00 4.79
CA ILE A 44 -10.23 -29.97 5.59
C ILE A 44 -9.11 -29.18 6.27
N VAL A 45 -9.47 -28.46 7.32
CA VAL A 45 -8.59 -27.62 8.10
C VAL A 45 -8.32 -28.43 9.35
N ASP A 46 -7.17 -29.08 9.29
CA ASP A 46 -6.35 -29.55 10.38
C ASP A 46 -6.86 -29.04 11.76
N GLN A 47 -7.12 -29.98 12.68
CA GLN A 47 -7.80 -29.82 13.99
C GLN A 47 -7.13 -28.82 14.97
N HIS A 48 -6.20 -28.01 14.49
CA HIS A 48 -5.40 -27.04 15.23
C HIS A 48 -5.67 -25.58 14.83
N SER A 49 -6.55 -25.32 13.86
CA SER A 49 -6.76 -23.96 13.36
C SER A 49 -7.87 -23.27 14.13
N ARG A 50 -7.50 -22.26 14.93
CA ARG A 50 -8.46 -21.38 15.61
C ARG A 50 -9.39 -20.74 14.58
N SER A 51 -10.63 -20.48 15.00
CA SER A 51 -11.71 -19.91 14.18
C SER A 51 -11.25 -18.66 13.43
N SER A 52 -11.00 -18.79 12.13
CA SER A 52 -10.83 -17.65 11.23
C SER A 52 -12.06 -16.76 11.31
N GLN A 53 -11.88 -15.51 11.74
CA GLN A 53 -12.96 -14.53 11.74
C GLN A 53 -13.08 -13.94 10.35
N ILE A 54 -14.26 -14.10 9.75
CA ILE A 54 -14.64 -13.44 8.51
C ILE A 54 -15.32 -12.13 8.90
N LYS A 55 -14.71 -10.99 8.56
CA LYS A 55 -15.36 -9.69 8.68
C LYS A 55 -15.82 -9.23 7.31
N LEU A 56 -17.13 -9.05 7.16
CA LEU A 56 -17.73 -8.46 5.98
C LEU A 56 -17.82 -6.94 6.16
N PHE A 57 -17.32 -6.21 5.18
CA PHE A 57 -17.47 -4.76 5.11
C PHE A 57 -18.14 -4.37 3.80
N ILE A 58 -19.13 -3.48 3.87
CA ILE A 58 -19.82 -2.91 2.72
C ILE A 58 -19.66 -1.40 2.78
N GLY A 59 -18.96 -0.83 1.79
CA GLY A 59 -18.72 0.61 1.73
C GLY A 59 -17.97 1.03 0.47
N THR A 60 -17.75 2.34 0.34
CA THR A 60 -17.01 2.94 -0.78
C THR A 60 -15.50 3.02 -0.52
N SER A 61 -15.08 2.97 0.74
CA SER A 61 -13.66 2.87 1.12
C SER A 61 -13.49 2.04 2.39
N PHE A 62 -12.31 1.43 2.52
CA PHE A 62 -11.94 0.57 3.64
C PHE A 62 -10.45 0.69 3.92
N HIS A 63 -10.07 0.63 5.20
CA HIS A 63 -8.67 0.66 5.62
C HIS A 63 -8.22 -0.73 6.03
N PHE A 64 -7.12 -1.18 5.45
CA PHE A 64 -6.52 -2.47 5.74
C PHE A 64 -5.02 -2.30 5.91
N LEU A 65 -4.54 -2.53 7.15
CA LEU A 65 -3.18 -2.14 7.55
C LEU A 65 -2.98 -0.65 7.23
N ASP A 66 -1.89 -0.29 6.54
CA ASP A 66 -1.56 1.08 6.15
C ASP A 66 -2.04 1.42 4.72
N MET A 67 -3.04 0.70 4.22
CA MET A 67 -3.62 0.95 2.90
C MET A 67 -5.08 1.36 2.99
N GLU A 68 -5.43 2.41 2.27
CA GLU A 68 -6.81 2.74 1.96
C GLU A 68 -7.16 2.15 0.59
N ILE A 69 -8.24 1.39 0.58
CA ILE A 69 -8.82 0.77 -0.61
C ILE A 69 -10.16 1.45 -0.83
N SER A 70 -10.35 2.01 -2.02
CA SER A 70 -11.57 2.72 -2.41
C SER A 70 -12.14 2.13 -3.69
N HIS A 71 -13.46 2.23 -3.82
CA HIS A 71 -14.19 1.93 -5.04
C HIS A 71 -14.55 3.24 -5.72
N ASP A 72 -14.15 3.39 -6.98
CA ASP A 72 -14.68 4.46 -7.82
C ASP A 72 -15.00 3.91 -9.21
N GLN A 73 -16.22 4.14 -9.68
CA GLN A 73 -16.68 3.75 -11.03
C GLN A 73 -16.41 2.28 -11.43
N GLY A 74 -16.54 1.33 -10.50
CA GLY A 74 -16.28 -0.09 -10.80
C GLY A 74 -14.80 -0.50 -10.71
N HIS A 75 -13.92 0.43 -10.34
CA HIS A 75 -12.48 0.21 -10.21
C HIS A 75 -12.03 0.32 -8.76
N LEU A 76 -11.10 -0.56 -8.38
CA LEU A 76 -10.43 -0.51 -7.09
C LEU A 76 -9.24 0.44 -7.18
N HIS A 77 -9.22 1.42 -6.29
CA HIS A 77 -8.12 2.33 -6.11
C HIS A 77 -7.51 2.15 -4.74
N THR A 78 -6.19 2.05 -4.72
CA THR A 78 -5.40 1.89 -3.51
C THR A 78 -4.45 3.07 -3.34
N ARG A 79 -4.28 3.51 -2.10
CA ARG A 79 -3.26 4.47 -1.66
C ARG A 79 -2.77 4.09 -0.26
N ILE A 80 -1.65 4.66 0.15
CA ILE A 80 -1.23 4.57 1.55
C ILE A 80 -2.20 5.41 2.38
N TYR A 81 -2.71 4.80 3.44
CA TYR A 81 -3.55 5.47 4.42
C TYR A 81 -2.65 6.14 5.45
N HIS A 82 -2.87 7.43 5.71
CA HIS A 82 -2.20 8.19 6.77
C HIS A 82 -3.18 8.50 7.89
N ASP A 83 -2.93 7.98 9.09
CA ASP A 83 -3.69 8.36 10.28
C ASP A 83 -3.21 9.74 10.77
N PRO A 84 -4.08 10.77 10.82
CA PRO A 84 -3.67 12.11 11.22
C PRO A 84 -3.21 12.21 12.69
N VAL A 85 -3.50 11.20 13.51
CA VAL A 85 -3.15 11.17 14.93
C VAL A 85 -1.84 10.40 15.17
N VAL A 86 -1.41 9.56 14.22
CA VAL A 86 -0.24 8.69 14.36
C VAL A 86 0.82 9.09 13.34
N ASP A 87 2.02 9.43 13.82
CA ASP A 87 3.18 9.52 12.92
C ASP A 87 3.58 8.11 12.46
N GLN A 88 3.15 7.74 11.25
CA GLN A 88 3.41 6.43 10.66
C GLN A 88 4.88 6.21 10.33
N TYR A 89 5.61 7.30 10.13
CA TYR A 89 7.02 7.29 9.83
C TYR A 89 7.79 7.92 10.97
N GLN A 90 7.55 7.41 12.18
CA GLN A 90 8.45 7.64 13.31
C GLN A 90 9.86 7.21 12.92
N LEU A 91 10.63 8.16 12.41
CA LEU A 91 12.05 8.00 12.17
C LEU A 91 12.66 7.92 13.56
N LEU A 92 13.03 6.70 13.97
CA LEU A 92 13.66 6.45 15.26
C LEU A 92 14.72 7.53 15.51
N ASN A 93 14.64 8.22 16.65
CA ASN A 93 15.65 9.22 17.08
C ASN A 93 17.11 8.68 17.02
N GLN A 94 17.27 7.36 16.86
CA GLN A 94 18.51 6.66 16.59
C GLN A 94 19.18 7.04 15.26
N PHE A 95 18.50 7.63 14.27
CA PHE A 95 19.16 8.11 13.05
C PHE A 95 20.20 9.21 13.32
N GLN A 96 20.05 9.95 14.42
CA GLN A 96 21.04 10.94 14.86
C GLN A 96 22.17 10.30 15.69
N ALA A 97 21.94 9.11 16.27
CA ALA A 97 22.88 8.44 17.16
C ALA A 97 23.73 7.36 16.47
N GLU A 98 23.20 6.70 15.44
CA GLU A 98 23.91 5.66 14.70
C GLU A 98 24.72 6.25 13.53
N ARG A 99 26.03 6.01 13.57
CA ARG A 99 27.03 6.45 12.57
C ARG A 99 26.88 5.80 11.18
N SER A 100 25.76 5.14 10.90
CA SER A 100 25.47 4.55 9.59
C SER A 100 24.88 5.62 8.68
N SER A 101 25.73 6.31 7.92
CA SER A 101 25.32 7.35 6.98
C SER A 101 24.33 6.88 5.90
N CYS A 102 24.14 5.57 5.74
CA CYS A 102 23.28 4.98 4.71
C CYS A 102 21.86 4.61 5.19
N LEU A 103 21.60 4.52 6.50
CA LEU A 103 20.32 4.00 7.01
C LEU A 103 19.11 4.88 6.63
N PRO A 104 19.16 6.23 6.77
CA PRO A 104 18.03 7.08 6.40
C PRO A 104 17.70 6.99 4.90
N SER A 105 18.72 6.88 4.06
CA SER A 105 18.57 6.72 2.61
C SER A 105 17.91 5.39 2.27
N ARG A 106 18.41 4.27 2.84
CA ARG A 106 17.81 2.95 2.64
C ARG A 106 16.37 2.86 3.12
N LEU A 107 16.05 3.52 4.24
CA LEU A 107 14.68 3.56 4.73
C LEU A 107 13.77 4.32 3.74
N LEU A 108 14.20 5.48 3.26
CA LEU A 108 13.46 6.25 2.25
C LEU A 108 13.25 5.43 0.97
N GLN A 109 14.28 4.73 0.49
CA GLN A 109 14.18 3.83 -0.66
C GLN A 109 13.10 2.75 -0.43
N SER A 110 13.09 2.12 0.74
CA SER A 110 12.09 1.11 1.10
C SER A 110 10.68 1.70 1.17
N MET A 111 10.51 2.89 1.76
CA MET A 111 9.22 3.59 1.81
C MET A 111 8.70 3.93 0.41
N LEU A 112 9.58 4.41 -0.48
CA LEU A 112 9.23 4.69 -1.88
C LEU A 112 8.85 3.41 -2.66
N MET A 113 9.57 2.31 -2.43
CA MET A 113 9.22 1.01 -3.02
C MET A 113 7.85 0.53 -2.54
N TYR A 114 7.57 0.69 -1.25
CA TYR A 114 6.26 0.37 -0.66
C TYR A 114 5.17 1.23 -1.28
N ALA A 115 5.38 2.54 -1.38
CA ALA A 115 4.48 3.49 -2.03
C ALA A 115 4.13 3.10 -3.46
N VAL A 116 5.11 2.74 -4.29
CA VAL A 116 4.88 2.29 -5.67
C VAL A 116 4.06 0.99 -5.72
N ARG A 117 4.25 0.09 -4.75
CA ARG A 117 3.49 -1.16 -4.68
C ARG A 117 2.03 -0.90 -4.31
N CYS A 118 1.81 -0.03 -3.34
CA CYS A 118 0.48 0.25 -2.78
C CYS A 118 -0.32 1.24 -3.62
N CYS A 119 0.28 2.26 -4.23
CA CYS A 119 -0.46 3.28 -4.98
C CYS A 119 -0.95 2.74 -6.34
N SER A 120 -2.22 2.96 -6.63
CA SER A 120 -2.84 2.53 -7.90
C SER A 120 -2.52 3.43 -9.09
N ASN A 121 -2.22 4.70 -8.86
CA ASN A 121 -1.95 5.68 -9.91
C ASN A 121 -0.78 6.61 -9.53
N GLU A 122 -0.29 7.37 -10.51
CA GLU A 122 0.84 8.29 -10.33
C GLU A 122 0.53 9.38 -9.30
N GLN A 123 -0.68 9.92 -9.32
CA GLN A 123 -1.07 11.01 -8.43
C GLN A 123 -0.97 10.61 -6.96
N ASN A 124 -1.46 9.42 -6.59
CA ASN A 124 -1.37 8.90 -5.23
C ASN A 124 0.09 8.65 -4.82
N PHE A 125 0.90 8.15 -5.75
CA PHE A 125 2.34 7.98 -5.49
C PHE A 125 3.05 9.34 -5.32
N ASP A 126 2.69 10.35 -6.11
CA ASP A 126 3.25 11.69 -5.99
C ASP A 126 2.87 12.35 -4.66
N TYR A 127 1.63 12.16 -4.19
CA TYR A 127 1.20 12.58 -2.86
C TYR A 127 2.06 11.92 -1.77
N GLU A 128 2.26 10.61 -1.86
CA GLU A 128 3.10 9.88 -0.90
C GLU A 128 4.54 10.39 -0.91
N ARG A 129 5.11 10.58 -2.10
CA ARG A 129 6.47 11.11 -2.26
C ARG A 129 6.61 12.49 -1.64
N LEU A 130 5.61 13.36 -1.77
CA LEU A 130 5.59 14.68 -1.14
C LEU A 130 5.44 14.57 0.38
N TYR A 131 4.60 13.67 0.86
CA TYR A 131 4.45 13.40 2.29
C TYR A 131 5.77 12.94 2.92
N LEU A 132 6.44 11.96 2.32
CA LEU A 132 7.77 11.50 2.74
C LEU A 132 8.81 12.63 2.74
N LYS A 133 8.75 13.54 1.74
CA LYS A 133 9.61 14.73 1.72
C LYS A 133 9.39 15.59 2.95
N LEU A 134 8.13 15.89 3.28
CA LEU A 134 7.79 16.69 4.46
C LEU A 134 8.26 16.03 5.75
N VAL A 135 8.01 14.72 5.91
CA VAL A 135 8.49 13.95 7.07
C VAL A 135 10.00 14.10 7.21
N TYR A 136 10.79 13.78 6.18
CA TYR A 136 12.25 13.89 6.28
C TYR A 136 12.74 15.32 6.55
N LEU A 137 12.09 16.34 5.99
CA LEU A 137 12.42 17.74 6.31
C LEU A 137 12.13 18.08 7.79
N LEU A 138 11.01 17.60 8.35
CA LEU A 138 10.65 17.81 9.76
C LEU A 138 11.66 17.14 10.71
N TYR A 139 12.23 16.00 10.31
CA TYR A 139 13.29 15.32 11.06
C TYR A 139 14.69 15.92 10.86
N GLY A 140 14.80 17.06 10.16
CA GLY A 140 16.03 17.85 10.02
C GLY A 140 16.93 17.46 8.84
N PHE A 141 16.46 16.61 7.92
CA PHE A 141 17.19 16.32 6.69
C PHE A 141 17.10 17.50 5.71
N SER A 142 18.13 17.66 4.86
CA SER A 142 18.12 18.71 3.84
C SER A 142 17.30 18.32 2.62
N GLU A 143 16.79 19.31 1.90
CA GLU A 143 16.12 19.09 0.62
C GLU A 143 17.03 18.38 -0.40
N ASN A 144 18.32 18.74 -0.41
CA ASN A 144 19.32 18.09 -1.26
C ASN A 144 19.48 16.60 -0.94
N PHE A 145 19.46 16.23 0.35
CA PHE A 145 19.50 14.82 0.75
C PHE A 145 18.31 14.05 0.17
N PHE A 146 17.10 14.60 0.28
CA PHE A 146 15.89 13.95 -0.23
C PHE A 146 15.93 13.83 -1.75
N ASN A 147 16.27 14.90 -2.46
CA ASN A 147 16.36 14.90 -3.93
C ASN A 147 17.38 13.89 -4.43
N ASN A 148 18.55 13.80 -3.79
CA ASN A 148 19.57 12.79 -4.12
C ASN A 148 19.05 11.37 -3.92
N CYS A 149 18.30 11.10 -2.84
CA CYS A 149 17.71 9.78 -2.61
C CYS A 149 16.66 9.44 -3.67
N ILE A 150 15.80 10.40 -4.05
CA ILE A 150 14.80 10.22 -5.11
C ILE A 150 15.47 9.93 -6.45
N GLU A 151 16.52 10.67 -6.79
CA GLU A 151 17.28 10.42 -8.01
C GLU A 151 17.88 9.00 -8.01
N GLN A 152 18.49 8.58 -6.90
CA GLN A 152 19.02 7.23 -6.75
C GLN A 152 17.94 6.15 -6.87
N PHE A 153 16.75 6.40 -6.31
CA PHE A 153 15.59 5.51 -6.42
C PHE A 153 15.21 5.30 -7.88
N TYR A 154 15.01 6.40 -8.62
CA TYR A 154 14.67 6.30 -10.04
C TYR A 154 15.79 5.65 -10.85
N LYS A 155 17.07 5.97 -10.59
CA LYS A 155 18.22 5.31 -11.24
C LYS A 155 18.22 3.80 -11.01
N GLN A 156 17.95 3.36 -9.78
CA GLN A 156 17.92 1.94 -9.40
C GLN A 156 16.90 1.12 -10.19
N PHE A 157 15.77 1.73 -10.55
CA PHE A 157 14.71 1.10 -11.35
C PHE A 157 14.74 1.52 -12.82
N TYR A 158 15.89 1.99 -13.31
CA TYR A 158 16.11 2.47 -14.68
C TYR A 158 15.10 3.54 -15.12
N ALA A 159 14.47 4.21 -14.15
CA ALA A 159 13.44 5.21 -14.37
C ALA A 159 14.04 6.59 -14.71
N CYS A 160 15.36 6.67 -14.91
CA CYS A 160 16.09 7.85 -15.38
C CYS A 160 16.41 7.79 -16.88
N GLU A 161 15.83 6.85 -17.64
CA GLU A 161 15.88 6.92 -19.10
C GLU A 161 14.84 7.91 -19.58
N VAL A 162 15.23 9.18 -19.54
CA VAL A 162 15.01 10.27 -20.50
C VAL A 162 15.24 11.57 -19.74
N ASN A 163 16.00 12.46 -20.38
CA ASN A 163 16.43 13.78 -19.94
C ASN A 163 15.56 14.45 -18.86
N TYR A 164 16.27 15.00 -17.89
CA TYR A 164 15.89 15.84 -16.74
C TYR A 164 14.85 16.97 -16.97
N LEU A 165 14.23 17.07 -18.15
CA LEU A 165 13.33 18.15 -18.50
C LEU A 165 11.96 17.76 -19.07
N VAL A 166 11.66 16.53 -19.53
CA VAL A 166 10.31 16.30 -20.13
C VAL A 166 9.68 14.92 -19.91
N ASP A 167 10.40 13.79 -19.91
CA ASP A 167 9.70 12.48 -19.84
C ASP A 167 9.96 11.77 -18.52
N ARG A 168 9.08 12.03 -17.54
CA ARG A 168 8.94 11.13 -16.39
C ARG A 168 8.68 9.74 -16.93
N VAL A 169 9.43 8.73 -16.47
CA VAL A 169 9.08 7.34 -16.77
C VAL A 169 7.64 7.12 -16.31
N PRO A 170 6.73 6.67 -17.20
CA PRO A 170 5.33 6.49 -16.84
C PRO A 170 5.25 5.66 -15.57
N TYR A 171 4.45 6.10 -14.60
CA TYR A 171 4.34 5.45 -13.29
C TYR A 171 4.11 3.94 -13.42
N GLU A 172 3.34 3.49 -14.41
CA GLU A 172 3.14 2.07 -14.69
C GLU A 172 4.42 1.30 -15.03
N THR A 173 5.37 1.92 -15.72
CA THR A 173 6.66 1.33 -16.02
C THR A 173 7.52 1.23 -14.76
N LEU A 174 7.57 2.29 -13.94
CA LEU A 174 8.24 2.26 -12.63
C LEU A 174 7.64 1.14 -11.76
N ARG A 175 6.31 1.12 -11.65
CA ARG A 175 5.55 0.14 -10.87
C ARG A 175 5.82 -1.29 -11.31
N ARG A 176 5.82 -1.55 -12.61
CA ARG A 176 6.18 -2.86 -13.18
C ARG A 176 7.60 -3.27 -12.82
N ARG A 177 8.57 -2.35 -12.84
CA ARG A 177 9.97 -2.64 -12.52
C ARG A 177 10.18 -2.90 -11.02
N VAL A 178 9.54 -2.12 -10.15
CA VAL A 178 9.57 -2.36 -8.69
C VAL A 178 8.98 -3.73 -8.35
N LYS A 179 7.85 -4.11 -8.96
CA LYS A 179 7.20 -5.42 -8.75
C LYS A 179 7.96 -6.62 -9.33
N LYS A 180 8.88 -6.43 -10.29
CA LYS A 180 9.65 -7.53 -10.88
C LYS A 180 10.89 -7.91 -10.07
N ARG A 181 11.41 -7.00 -9.25
CA ARG A 181 12.68 -7.17 -8.54
C ARG A 181 12.53 -7.97 -7.24
N TYR A 182 11.28 -8.21 -6.81
CA TYR A 182 10.89 -8.85 -5.55
C TYR A 182 9.51 -9.46 -5.71
#